data_AF-A0A5C5WP69-F1
#
_entry.id   AF-A0A5C5WP69-F1
#
_cell.length_a   1.000
_cell.length_b   1.000
_cell.length_c   1.000
_cell.angle_alpha   90.00
_cell.angle_beta   90.00
_cell.angle_gamma   90.00
#
_symmetry.space_group_name_H-M   'P 1'
#
loop_
_entity.id
_entity.type
_entity.pdbx_description
1 polymer ?
#
loop_
_entity_poly.entity_id
_entity_poly.type
_entity_poly.pdbx_seq_one_letter_code
_entity_poly.pdbx_strand_id
1 'polypeptide(L)'
;MKRTVPLLITAIAGFVLIISFFLPAIQEWGEGAAIWFDILAALAFILGGGNLLKLHLKSISDQQAGWGYSAVTIVAFLGTLLLGLLKVGSPPTPNVEYYGETFVPFPVAMMPEFSVDEQLPERGDREPVPASVRRQLSVDNGKLNFRGWMSENQKEDLLKYGETLNWKRLVEELFDLTQPENVGGKVKYYADHEALAVSGVLTEELEQQLLDDLPDNEFSQQAVDKLIELTNVETSISVEPPEAFTIPDSESSRIQYADGELTIVGPMSIALRDKIANLWAGFLPALPLTDAQIEEFQTELEERGPELNEEQVEVLDQILRTDPGLSALPLVINSAGIRPGTPKTAGELVEERDSGVLDLVPVHLAPDPVLLNSAQEETISSFIESGSVDITALVSELESLGPLIDEQKTAITGFWNGLEREATRKKNLGIGLLKVGPLSRDQQEFLFVPAAEMYSWDVAVGELFIAAHQVKYPWSGEFSAQGNPFWWTYEYVLQPLMTTTFALLAFYVASAAFRAFRAKNLEATLLLGTAFIVLLGRTYLGTAMTVWIPEQYSALRIDQMTVYIMKIFNTAGNRAIMIGIALGIASTSLKVLLGIDRSYLGSNED
;
A
#
# COMPACT_ATOMS: atom_id res chain seq x y z
N MET A 1 21.98 32.80 -28.64
CA MET A 1 22.18 31.84 -27.53
C MET A 1 21.14 30.73 -27.66
N LYS A 2 21.43 29.70 -28.46
CA LYS A 2 20.36 28.96 -29.14
C LYS A 2 20.63 27.44 -29.04
N ARG A 3 19.88 26.76 -28.16
CA ARG A 3 19.66 25.29 -28.08
C ARG A 3 20.74 24.39 -27.46
N THR A 4 22.04 24.67 -27.58
CA THR A 4 23.09 23.76 -27.05
C THR A 4 23.11 23.69 -25.51
N VAL A 5 22.88 24.82 -24.84
CA VAL A 5 22.91 24.89 -23.36
C VAL A 5 21.77 24.06 -22.74
N PRO A 6 20.49 24.20 -23.15
CA PRO A 6 19.43 23.33 -22.64
C PRO A 6 19.68 21.84 -22.89
N LEU A 7 20.16 21.46 -24.08
CA LEU A 7 20.41 20.05 -24.42
C LEU A 7 21.53 19.45 -23.57
N LEU A 8 22.58 20.22 -23.29
CA LEU A 8 23.67 19.81 -22.42
C LEU A 8 23.21 19.66 -20.97
N ILE A 9 22.34 20.57 -20.49
CA ILE A 9 21.70 20.47 -19.19
C ILE A 9 20.84 19.19 -19.10
N THR A 10 20.01 18.90 -20.10
CA THR A 10 19.17 17.69 -20.13
C THR A 10 20.01 16.41 -20.17
N ALA A 11 21.08 16.39 -20.98
CA ALA A 11 21.98 15.24 -21.05
C ALA A 11 22.67 14.98 -19.69
N ILE A 12 23.20 16.04 -19.06
CA ILE A 12 23.83 15.94 -17.73
C ILE A 12 22.82 15.47 -16.69
N ALA A 13 21.61 16.04 -16.65
CA ALA A 13 20.56 15.64 -15.72
C ALA A 13 20.18 14.15 -15.90
N GLY A 14 20.09 13.67 -17.14
CA GLY A 14 19.85 12.24 -17.42
C GLY A 14 20.97 11.33 -16.90
N PHE A 15 22.24 11.73 -17.05
CA PHE A 15 23.35 10.98 -16.46
C PHE A 15 23.35 11.01 -14.93
N VAL A 16 23.02 12.15 -14.32
CA VAL A 16 22.91 12.28 -12.85
C VAL A 16 21.87 11.29 -12.31
N LEU A 17 20.69 11.22 -12.92
CA LEU A 17 19.62 10.29 -12.52
C LEU A 17 20.02 8.81 -12.66
N ILE A 18 20.75 8.46 -13.72
CA ILE A 18 21.23 7.08 -13.92
C ILE A 18 22.28 6.72 -12.86
N ILE A 19 23.25 7.61 -12.61
CA ILE A 19 24.35 7.33 -11.70
C ILE A 19 23.87 7.33 -10.24
N SER A 20 22.91 8.20 -9.88
CA SER A 20 22.37 8.28 -8.51
C SER A 20 21.66 7.00 -8.08
N PHE A 21 21.17 6.20 -9.03
CA PHE A 21 20.59 4.89 -8.75
C PHE A 21 21.62 3.85 -8.25
N PHE A 22 22.89 3.98 -8.65
CA PHE A 22 23.95 3.02 -8.31
C PHE A 22 24.87 3.48 -7.17
N LEU A 23 24.86 4.78 -6.82
CA LEU A 23 25.76 5.38 -5.84
C LEU A 23 24.99 6.11 -4.73
N PRO A 24 24.87 5.53 -3.52
CA PRO A 24 24.13 6.14 -2.41
C PRO A 24 24.58 7.56 -2.03
N ALA A 25 25.88 7.86 -2.18
CA ALA A 25 26.46 9.15 -1.81
C ALA A 25 26.00 10.36 -2.67
N ILE A 26 25.37 10.13 -3.82
CA ILE A 26 24.87 11.20 -4.71
C ILE A 26 23.35 11.12 -4.94
N GLN A 27 22.65 10.38 -4.07
CA GLN A 27 21.21 10.20 -4.15
C GLN A 27 20.45 11.53 -4.09
N GLU A 28 20.86 12.46 -3.20
CA GLU A 28 20.25 13.79 -3.08
C GLU A 28 20.27 14.60 -4.39
N TRP A 29 21.30 14.43 -5.22
CA TRP A 29 21.40 15.12 -6.51
C TRP A 29 20.43 14.53 -7.52
N GLY A 30 20.19 13.22 -7.44
CA GLY A 30 19.15 12.54 -8.21
C GLY A 30 17.75 12.99 -7.80
N GLU A 31 17.47 13.10 -6.51
CA GLU A 31 16.21 13.61 -5.97
C GLU A 31 15.96 15.06 -6.42
N GLY A 32 16.97 15.93 -6.32
CA GLY A 32 16.90 17.29 -6.84
C GLY A 32 16.62 17.33 -8.35
N ALA A 33 17.31 16.52 -9.16
CA ALA A 33 17.08 16.45 -10.60
C ALA A 33 15.68 15.93 -10.95
N ALA A 34 15.15 14.98 -10.17
CA ALA A 34 13.79 14.47 -10.32
C ALA A 34 12.73 15.55 -10.06
N ILE A 35 12.89 16.34 -8.99
CA ILE A 35 11.99 17.48 -8.70
C ILE A 35 11.96 18.48 -9.87
N TRP A 36 13.13 18.83 -10.41
CA TRP A 36 13.21 19.73 -11.57
C TRP A 36 12.57 19.12 -12.82
N PHE A 37 12.74 17.83 -13.04
CA PHE A 37 12.08 17.11 -14.12
C PHE A 37 10.56 17.14 -13.97
N ASP A 38 10.03 16.89 -12.77
CA ASP A 38 8.58 16.91 -12.50
C ASP A 38 7.98 18.28 -12.75
N ILE A 39 8.67 19.36 -12.36
CA ILE A 39 8.26 20.75 -12.68
C ILE A 39 8.18 20.96 -14.20
N LEU A 40 9.21 20.53 -14.93
CA LEU A 40 9.24 20.67 -16.40
C LEU A 40 8.20 19.80 -17.09
N ALA A 41 7.97 18.58 -16.60
CA ALA A 41 6.96 17.66 -17.08
C ALA A 41 5.56 18.24 -16.88
N ALA A 42 5.27 18.81 -15.70
CA ALA A 42 4.01 19.50 -15.43
C ALA A 42 3.75 20.64 -16.43
N LEU A 43 4.76 21.49 -16.69
CA LEU A 43 4.65 22.54 -17.70
C LEU A 43 4.45 22.00 -19.12
N ALA A 44 5.13 20.90 -19.47
CA ALA A 44 4.99 20.24 -20.77
C ALA A 44 3.59 19.64 -20.95
N PHE A 45 3.01 19.05 -19.91
CA PHE A 45 1.63 18.55 -19.94
C PHE A 45 0.62 19.67 -20.15
N ILE A 46 0.79 20.82 -19.48
CA ILE A 46 -0.08 21.98 -19.69
C ILE A 46 0.02 22.48 -21.14
N LEU A 47 1.23 22.62 -21.67
CA LEU A 47 1.44 23.05 -23.06
C LEU A 47 0.90 22.03 -24.06
N GLY A 48 1.11 20.73 -23.81
CA GLY A 48 0.61 19.63 -24.63
C GLY A 48 -0.91 19.59 -24.67
N GLY A 49 -1.56 19.66 -23.50
CA GLY A 49 -3.02 19.73 -23.38
C GLY A 49 -3.58 20.99 -24.03
N GLY A 50 -2.94 22.15 -23.81
CA GLY A 50 -3.31 23.41 -24.46
C GLY A 50 -3.21 23.36 -25.98
N ASN A 51 -2.18 22.72 -26.53
CA ASN A 51 -2.02 22.54 -27.97
C ASN A 51 -3.07 21.59 -28.54
N LEU A 52 -3.37 20.49 -27.86
CA LEU A 52 -4.44 19.56 -28.22
C LEU A 52 -5.80 20.29 -28.28
N LEU A 53 -6.15 21.03 -27.22
CA LEU A 53 -7.37 21.83 -27.19
C LEU A 53 -7.41 22.85 -28.33
N LYS A 54 -6.32 23.60 -28.54
CA LYS A 54 -6.24 24.60 -29.62
C LYS A 54 -6.49 23.98 -31.00
N LEU A 55 -5.84 22.86 -31.31
CA LEU A 55 -5.96 22.19 -32.61
C LEU A 55 -7.37 21.65 -32.85
N HIS A 56 -7.96 20.99 -31.85
CA HIS A 56 -9.30 20.41 -31.99
C HIS A 56 -10.40 21.48 -31.94
N LEU A 57 -10.27 22.52 -31.11
CA LEU A 57 -11.20 23.66 -31.11
C LEU A 57 -11.17 24.40 -32.44
N LYS A 58 -9.97 24.56 -33.04
CA LYS A 58 -9.84 25.14 -34.38
C LYS A 58 -10.50 24.26 -35.43
N SER A 59 -10.30 22.95 -35.40
CA SER A 59 -10.96 21.99 -36.31
C SER A 59 -12.50 22.09 -36.23
N ILE A 60 -13.04 22.24 -35.02
CA ILE A 60 -14.49 22.45 -34.78
C ILE A 60 -14.95 23.81 -35.30
N SER A 61 -14.24 24.88 -34.94
CA SER A 61 -14.56 26.26 -35.36
C SER A 61 -14.53 26.40 -36.88
N ASP A 62 -13.52 25.80 -37.52
CA ASP A 62 -13.32 25.85 -38.96
C ASP A 62 -14.20 24.81 -39.70
N GLN A 63 -15.01 24.02 -38.99
CA GLN A 63 -15.85 22.92 -39.51
C GLN A 63 -15.13 21.99 -40.49
N GLN A 64 -13.88 21.66 -40.17
CA GLN A 64 -13.08 20.79 -41.04
C GLN A 64 -13.71 19.40 -41.14
N ALA A 65 -13.44 18.69 -42.25
CA ALA A 65 -13.95 17.33 -42.43
C ALA A 65 -13.52 16.44 -41.24
N GLY A 66 -14.49 15.88 -40.52
CA GLY A 66 -14.25 15.11 -39.29
C GLY A 66 -14.28 15.93 -37.99
N TRP A 67 -14.78 17.18 -38.00
CA TRP A 67 -14.90 18.02 -36.80
C TRP A 67 -15.64 17.33 -35.63
N GLY A 68 -16.62 16.47 -35.93
CA GLY A 68 -17.34 15.70 -34.91
C GLY A 68 -16.43 14.83 -34.06
N TYR A 69 -15.38 14.23 -34.65
CA TYR A 69 -14.38 13.47 -33.90
C TYR A 69 -13.55 14.38 -32.98
N SER A 70 -13.23 15.59 -33.43
CA SER A 70 -12.52 16.56 -32.60
C SER A 70 -13.35 17.00 -31.38
N ALA A 71 -14.68 17.12 -31.54
CA ALA A 71 -15.58 17.40 -30.43
C ALA A 71 -15.60 16.24 -29.41
N VAL A 72 -15.68 15.00 -29.89
CA VAL A 72 -15.60 13.80 -29.02
C VAL A 72 -14.27 13.75 -28.27
N THR A 73 -13.15 14.04 -28.94
CA THR A 73 -11.82 14.07 -28.29
C THR A 73 -11.75 15.12 -27.19
N ILE A 74 -12.28 16.32 -27.42
CA ILE A 74 -12.29 17.38 -26.38
C ILE A 74 -13.17 16.97 -25.20
N VAL A 75 -14.37 16.44 -25.45
CA VAL A 75 -15.27 15.99 -24.37
C VAL A 75 -14.62 14.87 -23.55
N ALA A 76 -14.02 13.87 -24.20
CA ALA A 76 -13.31 12.78 -23.53
C ALA A 76 -12.11 13.30 -22.72
N PHE A 77 -11.29 14.17 -23.32
CA PHE A 77 -10.13 14.78 -22.65
C PHE A 77 -10.55 15.56 -21.40
N LEU A 78 -11.57 16.43 -21.50
CA LEU A 78 -12.08 17.20 -20.38
C LEU A 78 -12.72 16.30 -19.31
N GLY A 79 -13.46 15.26 -19.72
CA GLY A 79 -14.03 14.28 -18.81
C GLY A 79 -12.95 13.56 -17.99
N THR A 80 -11.93 13.01 -18.65
CA THR A 80 -10.80 12.34 -17.97
C THR A 80 -10.03 13.31 -17.08
N LEU A 81 -9.79 14.54 -17.54
CA LEU A 81 -9.08 15.56 -16.76
C LEU A 81 -9.86 15.92 -15.48
N LEU A 82 -11.18 16.11 -15.59
CA LEU A 82 -12.04 16.43 -14.43
C LEU A 82 -12.07 15.29 -13.42
N LEU A 83 -12.22 14.04 -13.88
CA LEU A 83 -12.19 12.87 -12.99
C LEU A 83 -10.86 12.77 -12.24
N GLY A 84 -9.73 12.98 -12.94
CA GLY A 84 -8.40 12.97 -12.33
C GLY A 84 -8.17 14.13 -11.34
N LEU A 85 -8.56 15.35 -11.70
CA LEU A 85 -8.44 16.53 -10.82
C LEU A 85 -9.29 16.43 -9.56
N LEU A 86 -10.47 15.82 -9.69
CA LEU A 86 -11.37 15.55 -8.57
C LEU A 86 -10.99 14.28 -7.80
N LYS A 87 -9.88 13.61 -8.17
CA LYS A 87 -9.37 12.37 -7.56
C LYS A 87 -10.43 11.26 -7.43
N VAL A 88 -11.39 11.21 -8.36
CA VAL A 88 -12.48 10.23 -8.33
C VAL A 88 -11.89 8.85 -8.56
N GLY A 89 -12.06 7.93 -7.60
CA GLY A 89 -11.56 6.56 -7.67
C GLY A 89 -10.06 6.38 -7.37
N SER A 90 -9.39 7.39 -6.78
CA SER A 90 -8.07 7.19 -6.17
C SER A 90 -8.26 6.56 -4.79
N PRO A 91 -7.55 5.48 -4.43
CA PRO A 91 -7.52 5.06 -3.04
C PRO A 91 -6.91 6.20 -2.23
N PRO A 92 -7.58 6.66 -1.17
CA PRO A 92 -6.95 7.53 -0.20
C PRO A 92 -5.82 6.72 0.48
N THR A 93 -4.73 7.37 0.88
CA THR A 93 -3.65 6.64 1.58
C THR A 93 -4.20 6.08 2.91
N PRO A 94 -3.74 4.92 3.40
CA PRO A 94 -4.30 4.32 4.64
C PRO A 94 -4.35 5.30 5.83
N ASN A 95 -3.39 6.22 5.89
CA ASN A 95 -3.27 7.25 6.92
C ASN A 95 -4.32 8.38 6.83
N VAL A 96 -5.14 8.42 5.77
CA VAL A 96 -6.26 9.38 5.60
C VAL A 96 -7.63 8.72 5.51
N GLU A 97 -7.70 7.38 5.57
CA GLU A 97 -8.98 6.66 5.73
C GLU A 97 -9.40 6.55 7.19
N TYR A 98 -8.45 6.60 8.13
CA TYR A 98 -8.72 6.56 9.57
C TYR A 98 -9.49 5.29 9.98
N TYR A 99 -9.02 4.13 9.53
CA TYR A 99 -9.59 2.84 9.89
C TYR A 99 -9.69 2.65 11.40
N GLY A 100 -10.85 2.16 11.86
CA GLY A 100 -11.16 1.99 13.28
C GLY A 100 -11.67 3.25 13.98
N GLU A 101 -11.79 4.38 13.27
CA GLU A 101 -12.34 5.63 13.81
C GLU A 101 -13.73 5.94 13.24
N THR A 102 -14.59 6.52 14.08
CA THR A 102 -15.92 7.05 13.74
C THR A 102 -15.91 8.56 13.91
N PHE A 103 -16.50 9.30 12.96
CA PHE A 103 -16.42 10.76 12.91
C PHE A 103 -17.79 11.44 13.01
N VAL A 104 -17.83 12.57 13.71
CA VAL A 104 -18.95 13.52 13.65
C VAL A 104 -18.44 14.94 13.36
N PRO A 105 -19.20 15.74 12.58
CA PRO A 105 -18.88 17.15 12.40
C PRO A 105 -18.86 17.90 13.74
N PHE A 106 -17.75 18.57 14.02
CA PHE A 106 -17.56 19.36 15.23
C PHE A 106 -16.71 20.62 14.90
N PRO A 107 -17.33 21.80 14.72
CA PRO A 107 -16.63 23.03 14.37
C PRO A 107 -15.59 23.42 15.42
N VAL A 108 -14.45 23.96 14.97
CA VAL A 108 -13.38 24.45 15.88
C VAL A 108 -13.92 25.49 16.86
N ALA A 109 -14.92 26.28 16.43
CA ALA A 109 -15.55 27.29 17.25
C ALA A 109 -16.26 26.74 18.50
N MET A 110 -16.66 25.47 18.48
CA MET A 110 -17.35 24.79 19.58
C MET A 110 -16.39 24.04 20.52
N MET A 111 -15.10 23.98 20.18
CA MET A 111 -14.08 23.35 21.03
C MET A 111 -13.72 24.24 22.23
N PRO A 112 -13.23 23.67 23.34
CA PRO A 112 -12.72 24.44 24.47
C PRO A 112 -11.55 25.34 24.04
N GLU A 113 -11.47 26.53 24.63
CA GLU A 113 -10.41 27.50 24.38
C GLU A 113 -9.44 27.53 25.57
N PHE A 114 -8.15 27.41 25.26
CA PHE A 114 -7.06 27.43 26.22
C PHE A 114 -6.18 28.65 25.94
N SER A 115 -5.78 29.38 26.98
CA SER A 115 -5.02 30.64 26.83
C SER A 115 -3.74 30.62 27.66
N VAL A 116 -2.65 31.10 27.07
CA VAL A 116 -1.38 31.36 27.76
C VAL A 116 -0.94 32.81 27.58
N ASP A 117 -0.33 33.38 28.62
CA ASP A 117 0.05 34.79 28.70
C ASP A 117 1.35 35.09 27.94
N GLU A 118 1.34 35.05 26.61
CA GLU A 118 2.52 35.38 25.76
C GLU A 118 2.11 35.78 24.32
N GLN A 119 3.02 36.43 23.59
CA GLN A 119 2.85 36.79 22.18
C GLN A 119 3.51 35.80 21.22
N LEU A 120 3.01 35.73 19.98
CA LEU A 120 3.66 35.00 18.90
C LEU A 120 5.09 35.53 18.66
N PRO A 121 6.09 34.66 18.47
CA PRO A 121 7.45 35.08 18.16
C PRO A 121 7.47 35.94 16.90
N GLU A 122 8.01 37.16 17.00
CA GLU A 122 8.29 37.98 15.82
C GLU A 122 9.50 37.39 15.08
N ARG A 123 9.25 36.79 13.91
CA ARG A 123 10.31 36.23 13.07
C ARG A 123 10.75 37.22 11.99
N GLY A 124 12.07 37.38 11.84
CA GLY A 124 12.66 38.27 10.82
C GLY A 124 12.44 37.80 9.37
N ASP A 125 12.19 36.51 9.18
CA ASP A 125 11.90 35.87 7.89
C ASP A 125 10.43 35.98 7.45
N ARG A 126 9.54 36.45 8.34
CA ARG A 126 8.09 36.53 8.14
C ARG A 126 7.45 35.19 7.74
N GLU A 127 8.00 34.07 8.19
CA GLU A 127 7.41 32.77 7.94
C GLU A 127 5.99 32.72 8.57
N PRO A 128 4.95 32.29 7.83
CA PRO A 128 3.60 32.23 8.38
C PRO A 128 3.51 31.14 9.45
N VAL A 129 2.60 31.31 10.40
CA VAL A 129 2.22 30.28 11.39
C VAL A 129 2.00 28.93 10.67
N PRO A 130 2.41 27.78 11.24
CA PRO A 130 2.27 26.49 10.58
C PRO A 130 0.82 26.19 10.18
N ALA A 131 0.63 25.64 8.98
CA ALA A 131 -0.71 25.41 8.42
C ALA A 131 -1.58 24.52 9.33
N SER A 132 -0.96 23.57 10.02
CA SER A 132 -1.58 22.61 10.94
C SER A 132 -2.30 23.27 12.13
N VAL A 133 -1.87 24.46 12.57
CA VAL A 133 -2.45 25.14 13.75
C VAL A 133 -3.21 26.42 13.42
N ARG A 134 -3.15 26.91 12.17
CA ARG A 134 -3.76 28.20 11.75
C ARG A 134 -5.25 28.33 12.08
N ARG A 135 -5.99 27.22 12.12
CA ARG A 135 -7.43 27.22 12.42
C ARG A 135 -7.74 27.26 13.90
N GLN A 136 -6.80 26.84 14.74
CA GLN A 136 -6.99 26.68 16.19
C GLN A 136 -6.27 27.76 16.99
N LEU A 137 -5.20 28.33 16.45
CA LEU A 137 -4.38 29.34 17.11
C LEU A 137 -4.88 30.76 16.80
N SER A 138 -5.16 31.55 17.84
CA SER A 138 -5.42 33.00 17.73
C SER A 138 -4.60 33.79 18.74
N VAL A 139 -4.49 35.10 18.52
CA VAL A 139 -3.84 36.02 19.46
C VAL A 139 -4.81 37.14 19.77
N ASP A 140 -5.27 37.19 21.02
CA ASP A 140 -6.21 38.21 21.48
C ASP A 140 -5.67 38.89 22.75
N ASN A 141 -5.66 40.22 22.76
CA ASN A 141 -5.18 41.04 23.89
C ASN A 141 -3.75 40.69 24.39
N GLY A 142 -2.89 40.18 23.49
CA GLY A 142 -1.52 39.78 23.82
C GLY A 142 -1.41 38.41 24.50
N LYS A 143 -2.50 37.63 24.53
CA LYS A 143 -2.50 36.21 24.93
C LYS A 143 -2.58 35.32 23.70
N LEU A 144 -1.93 34.17 23.77
CA LEU A 144 -2.02 33.12 22.77
C LEU A 144 -3.17 32.19 23.15
N ASN A 145 -4.14 32.04 22.26
CA ASN A 145 -5.29 31.17 22.46
C ASN A 145 -5.19 29.97 21.50
N PHE A 146 -5.49 28.79 22.01
CA PHE A 146 -5.61 27.56 21.23
C PHE A 146 -6.99 26.94 21.46
N ARG A 147 -7.72 26.67 20.37
CA ARG A 147 -9.05 26.04 20.42
C ARG A 147 -8.99 24.55 20.09
N GLY A 148 -9.44 23.73 21.03
CA GLY A 148 -9.47 22.28 20.93
C GLY A 148 -8.20 21.60 21.41
N TRP A 149 -8.10 20.30 21.12
CA TRP A 149 -7.01 19.47 21.60
C TRP A 149 -5.85 19.47 20.61
N MET A 150 -4.64 19.76 21.09
CA MET A 150 -3.45 19.82 20.26
C MET A 150 -2.92 18.42 20.00
N SER A 151 -2.65 18.11 18.74
CA SER A 151 -1.96 16.87 18.34
C SER A 151 -0.45 16.98 18.48
N GLU A 152 0.25 15.85 18.60
CA GLU A 152 1.73 15.81 18.65
C GLU A 152 2.37 16.46 17.41
N ASN A 153 1.80 16.27 16.22
CA ASN A 153 2.29 16.90 15.00
C ASN A 153 2.21 18.43 15.07
N GLN A 154 1.13 18.97 15.66
CA GLN A 154 0.95 20.41 15.86
C GLN A 154 1.93 20.97 16.89
N LYS A 155 2.18 20.21 17.96
CA LYS A 155 3.22 20.53 18.95
C LYS A 155 4.59 20.60 18.27
N GLU A 156 4.97 19.59 17.51
CA GLU A 156 6.25 19.58 16.78
C GLU A 156 6.38 20.76 15.81
N ASP A 157 5.33 21.07 15.06
CA ASP A 157 5.30 22.20 14.13
C ASP A 157 5.50 23.53 14.86
N LEU A 158 4.85 23.70 16.02
CA LEU A 158 5.03 24.88 16.87
C LEU A 158 6.44 24.93 17.50
N LEU A 159 7.00 23.79 17.93
CA LEU A 159 8.37 23.70 18.45
C LEU A 159 9.42 24.07 17.40
N LYS A 160 9.18 23.72 16.12
CA LYS A 160 10.02 24.12 14.98
C LYS A 160 9.80 25.58 14.58
N TYR A 161 8.61 26.13 14.85
CA TYR A 161 8.27 27.51 14.50
C TYR A 161 9.02 28.56 15.34
N GLY A 162 9.40 28.27 16.59
CA GLY A 162 10.18 29.19 17.40
C GLY A 162 11.44 28.55 17.98
N GLU A 163 12.58 29.20 17.76
CA GLU A 163 13.88 28.64 18.15
C GLU A 163 14.24 28.88 19.63
N THR A 164 13.57 29.84 20.29
CA THR A 164 13.90 30.21 21.66
C THR A 164 13.44 29.15 22.66
N LEU A 165 14.25 28.92 23.69
CA LEU A 165 13.94 27.92 24.70
C LEU A 165 12.65 28.23 25.47
N ASN A 166 12.38 29.52 25.72
CA ASN A 166 11.16 29.96 26.39
C ASN A 166 9.91 29.69 25.54
N TRP A 167 9.99 29.86 24.21
CA TRP A 167 8.90 29.50 23.30
C TRP A 167 8.64 27.99 23.34
N LYS A 168 9.69 27.19 23.26
CA LYS A 168 9.56 25.73 23.29
C LYS A 168 8.90 25.24 24.59
N ARG A 169 9.29 25.80 25.73
CA ARG A 169 8.66 25.51 27.02
C ARG A 169 7.18 25.89 27.02
N LEU A 170 6.84 27.07 26.48
CA LEU A 170 5.45 27.50 26.38
C LEU A 170 4.62 26.58 25.47
N VAL A 171 5.18 26.09 24.37
CA VAL A 171 4.50 25.12 23.49
C VAL A 171 4.25 23.80 24.21
N GLU A 172 5.20 23.35 25.04
CA GLU A 172 5.01 22.18 25.90
C GLU A 172 3.91 22.41 26.94
N GLU A 173 3.95 23.53 27.66
CA GLU A 173 2.91 23.93 28.63
C GLU A 173 1.51 24.04 27.98
N LEU A 174 1.44 24.64 26.79
CA LEU A 174 0.19 24.76 26.03
C LEU A 174 -0.29 23.40 25.54
N PHE A 175 0.61 22.53 25.08
CA PHE A 175 0.26 21.18 24.66
C PHE A 175 -0.38 20.41 25.82
N ASP A 176 0.25 20.42 26.99
CA ASP A 176 -0.25 19.73 28.19
C ASP A 176 -1.61 20.29 28.62
N LEU A 177 -1.78 21.62 28.59
CA LEU A 177 -3.05 22.28 28.92
C LEU A 177 -4.20 21.91 27.96
N THR A 178 -3.88 21.61 26.69
CA THR A 178 -4.88 21.28 25.67
C THR A 178 -5.23 19.79 25.62
N GLN A 179 -4.58 18.94 26.41
CA GLN A 179 -4.92 17.52 26.43
C GLN A 179 -6.22 17.29 27.21
N PRO A 180 -7.13 16.44 26.70
CA PRO A 180 -8.30 16.04 27.48
C PRO A 180 -7.89 15.27 28.74
N GLU A 181 -8.58 15.51 29.86
CA GLU A 181 -8.25 14.85 31.13
C GLU A 181 -8.75 13.41 31.17
N ASN A 182 -9.90 13.13 30.54
CA ASN A 182 -10.67 11.91 30.80
C ASN A 182 -10.69 10.94 29.61
N VAL A 183 -10.76 11.43 28.37
CA VAL A 183 -10.99 10.55 27.20
C VAL A 183 -9.76 9.85 26.61
N GLY A 184 -8.55 10.23 27.06
CA GLY A 184 -7.28 9.63 26.61
C GLY A 184 -7.11 9.58 25.08
N GLY A 185 -6.20 8.71 24.59
CA GLY A 185 -5.90 8.59 23.16
C GLY A 185 -7.00 7.96 22.28
N LYS A 186 -8.16 7.62 22.84
CA LYS A 186 -9.29 7.02 22.12
C LYS A 186 -10.11 8.06 21.35
N VAL A 187 -10.14 9.31 21.81
CA VAL A 187 -10.85 10.39 21.15
C VAL A 187 -9.84 11.39 20.60
N LYS A 188 -10.06 11.84 19.37
CA LYS A 188 -9.20 12.80 18.69
C LYS A 188 -10.02 13.89 18.05
N TYR A 189 -9.43 15.07 17.95
CA TYR A 189 -10.00 16.18 17.20
C TYR A 189 -9.18 16.47 15.94
N TYR A 190 -9.83 16.45 14.79
CA TYR A 190 -9.19 16.75 13.50
C TYR A 190 -9.64 18.12 12.98
N ALA A 191 -8.90 19.16 13.32
CA ALA A 191 -9.24 20.55 12.97
C ALA A 191 -9.30 20.81 11.45
N ASP A 192 -8.47 20.13 10.66
CA ASP A 192 -8.52 20.25 9.20
C ASP A 192 -9.83 19.71 8.60
N HIS A 193 -10.48 18.81 9.33
CA HIS A 193 -11.74 18.19 8.96
C HIS A 193 -12.93 18.69 9.76
N GLU A 194 -12.71 19.59 10.74
CA GLU A 194 -13.70 20.04 11.71
C GLU A 194 -14.52 18.86 12.26
N ALA A 195 -13.82 17.82 12.72
CA ALA A 195 -14.44 16.56 13.11
C ALA A 195 -13.88 16.02 14.42
N LEU A 196 -14.78 15.57 15.28
CA LEU A 196 -14.48 14.78 16.47
C LEU A 196 -14.51 13.31 16.08
N ALA A 197 -13.51 12.55 16.53
CA ALA A 197 -13.32 11.16 16.15
C ALA A 197 -13.13 10.26 17.37
N VAL A 198 -13.74 9.08 17.34
CA VAL A 198 -13.63 8.06 18.39
C VAL A 198 -13.10 6.77 17.78
N SER A 199 -12.08 6.19 18.40
CA SER A 199 -11.53 4.89 18.04
C SER A 199 -12.30 3.76 18.75
N GLY A 200 -12.90 2.85 17.97
CA GLY A 200 -13.68 1.73 18.50
C GLY A 200 -15.09 2.12 18.95
N VAL A 201 -15.63 1.42 19.95
CA VAL A 201 -16.98 1.61 20.48
C VAL A 201 -16.97 2.68 21.57
N LEU A 202 -17.92 3.63 21.53
CA LEU A 202 -18.13 4.57 22.63
C LEU A 202 -18.93 3.88 23.75
N THR A 203 -18.24 3.52 24.83
CA THR A 203 -18.88 2.95 26.03
C THR A 203 -19.55 4.03 26.86
N GLU A 204 -20.53 3.67 27.70
CA GLU A 204 -21.21 4.61 28.61
C GLU A 204 -20.21 5.38 29.52
N GLU A 205 -19.10 4.73 29.91
CA GLU A 205 -18.03 5.37 30.68
C GLU A 205 -17.29 6.42 29.84
N LEU A 206 -16.90 6.08 28.60
CA LEU A 206 -16.17 6.99 27.72
C LEU A 206 -17.06 8.15 27.22
N GLU A 207 -18.36 7.91 27.09
CA GLU A 207 -19.36 8.93 26.82
C GLU A 207 -19.36 10.02 27.90
N GLN A 208 -19.46 9.63 29.19
CA GLN A 208 -19.45 10.58 30.30
C GLN A 208 -18.14 11.36 30.35
N GLN A 209 -17.00 10.67 30.19
CA GLN A 209 -15.68 11.29 30.11
C GLN A 209 -15.58 12.31 28.97
N LEU A 210 -16.18 11.99 27.80
CA LEU A 210 -16.17 12.89 26.65
C LEU A 210 -17.05 14.12 26.85
N LEU A 211 -18.20 13.96 27.50
CA LEU A 211 -19.06 15.08 27.84
C LEU A 211 -18.41 16.01 28.87
N ASP A 212 -17.65 15.47 29.82
CA ASP A 212 -16.92 16.25 30.82
C ASP A 212 -15.79 17.10 30.20
N ASP A 213 -15.10 16.57 29.18
CA ASP A 213 -14.01 17.26 28.48
C ASP A 213 -14.49 18.26 27.40
N LEU A 214 -15.77 18.19 27.01
CA LEU A 214 -16.38 19.09 26.03
C LEU A 214 -17.18 20.22 26.71
N PRO A 215 -17.40 21.36 26.02
CA PRO A 215 -18.21 22.43 26.60
C PRO A 215 -19.67 21.97 26.77
N ASP A 216 -20.26 22.23 27.94
CA ASP A 216 -21.65 21.88 28.26
C ASP A 216 -22.64 22.72 27.43
N ASN A 217 -23.02 22.17 26.28
CA ASN A 217 -24.01 22.75 25.38
C ASN A 217 -24.72 21.66 24.55
N GLU A 218 -25.86 22.05 23.96
CA GLU A 218 -26.70 21.14 23.16
C GLU A 218 -25.96 20.54 21.95
N PHE A 219 -25.02 21.28 21.36
CA PHE A 219 -24.24 20.81 20.21
C PHE A 219 -23.28 19.68 20.61
N SER A 220 -22.60 19.78 21.74
CA SER A 220 -21.74 18.73 22.29
C SER A 220 -22.54 17.46 22.58
N GLN A 221 -23.72 17.59 23.21
CA GLN A 221 -24.60 16.46 23.48
C GLN A 221 -25.05 15.77 22.18
N GLN A 222 -25.53 16.54 21.19
CA GLN A 222 -25.93 15.98 19.89
C GLN A 222 -24.78 15.29 19.14
N ALA A 223 -23.56 15.83 19.23
CA ALA A 223 -22.39 15.23 18.61
C ALA A 223 -22.01 13.90 19.28
N VAL A 224 -22.04 13.84 20.61
CA VAL A 224 -21.77 12.61 21.38
C VAL A 224 -22.86 11.57 21.14
N ASP A 225 -24.14 11.94 21.19
CA ASP A 225 -25.27 11.07 20.85
C ASP A 225 -25.09 10.45 19.46
N LYS A 226 -24.65 11.26 18.49
CA LYS A 226 -24.41 10.79 17.13
C LYS A 226 -23.21 9.83 17.06
N LEU A 227 -22.15 10.07 17.84
CA LEU A 227 -21.02 9.14 17.96
C LEU A 227 -21.48 7.80 18.54
N ILE A 228 -22.35 7.79 19.56
CA ILE A 228 -22.91 6.56 20.14
C ILE A 228 -23.68 5.78 19.08
N GLU A 229 -24.57 6.44 18.34
CA GLU A 229 -25.35 5.80 17.27
C GLU A 229 -24.43 5.16 16.23
N LEU A 230 -23.39 5.89 15.82
CA LEU A 230 -22.47 5.48 14.76
C LEU A 230 -21.46 4.41 15.19
N THR A 231 -21.04 4.42 16.46
CA THR A 231 -20.07 3.45 17.00
C THR A 231 -20.72 2.14 17.45
N ASN A 232 -22.04 2.11 17.63
CA ASN A 232 -22.80 0.91 17.99
C ASN A 232 -23.46 0.21 16.79
N VAL A 233 -23.05 0.55 15.57
CA VAL A 233 -23.54 -0.12 14.36
C VAL A 233 -23.00 -1.55 14.32
N GLU A 234 -23.92 -2.52 14.24
CA GLU A 234 -23.60 -3.92 14.00
C GLU A 234 -23.35 -4.16 12.51
N THR A 235 -22.25 -4.84 12.21
CA THR A 235 -21.91 -5.29 10.87
C THR A 235 -21.70 -6.80 10.91
N SER A 236 -22.38 -7.52 10.02
CA SER A 236 -22.31 -8.98 9.94
C SER A 236 -21.92 -9.42 8.54
N ILE A 237 -21.17 -10.51 8.46
CA ILE A 237 -20.89 -11.23 7.22
C ILE A 237 -21.13 -12.72 7.39
N SER A 238 -21.55 -13.36 6.31
CA SER A 238 -21.71 -14.82 6.25
C SER A 238 -20.35 -15.45 5.99
N VAL A 239 -19.84 -16.24 6.94
CA VAL A 239 -18.52 -16.86 6.84
C VAL A 239 -18.47 -18.14 7.66
N GLU A 240 -17.77 -19.13 7.14
CA GLU A 240 -17.39 -20.32 7.90
C GLU A 240 -15.97 -20.10 8.46
N PRO A 241 -15.80 -19.98 9.78
CA PRO A 241 -14.50 -19.73 10.37
C PRO A 241 -13.62 -20.98 10.35
N PRO A 242 -12.30 -20.84 10.38
CA PRO A 242 -11.38 -21.95 10.61
C PRO A 242 -11.75 -22.74 11.87
N GLU A 243 -11.49 -24.04 11.88
CA GLU A 243 -11.85 -24.94 12.99
C GLU A 243 -11.27 -24.47 14.35
N ALA A 244 -10.07 -23.91 14.33
CA ALA A 244 -9.37 -23.40 15.51
C ALA A 244 -9.75 -21.94 15.88
N PHE A 245 -10.72 -21.34 15.20
CA PHE A 245 -11.11 -19.96 15.44
C PHE A 245 -11.72 -19.78 16.84
N THR A 246 -11.17 -18.85 17.62
CA THR A 246 -11.68 -18.53 18.96
C THR A 246 -11.70 -17.03 19.21
N ILE A 247 -12.80 -16.54 19.78
CA ILE A 247 -12.95 -15.12 20.17
C ILE A 247 -12.56 -15.00 21.65
N PRO A 248 -11.57 -14.17 22.01
CA PRO A 248 -11.22 -13.95 23.41
C PRO A 248 -12.38 -13.37 24.21
N ASP A 249 -12.52 -13.77 25.48
CA ASP A 249 -13.57 -13.27 26.37
C ASP A 249 -13.60 -11.74 26.46
N SER A 250 -12.44 -11.09 26.38
CA SER A 250 -12.30 -9.62 26.41
C SER A 250 -12.96 -8.91 25.22
N GLU A 251 -13.18 -9.61 24.11
CA GLU A 251 -13.73 -9.06 22.87
C GLU A 251 -15.14 -9.62 22.58
N SER A 252 -15.65 -10.51 23.42
CA SER A 252 -16.96 -11.17 23.27
C SER A 252 -18.16 -10.21 23.32
N SER A 253 -18.01 -9.05 23.96
CA SER A 253 -19.02 -7.99 23.96
C SER A 253 -19.14 -7.29 22.61
N ARG A 254 -18.07 -7.33 21.81
CA ARG A 254 -17.94 -6.58 20.56
C ARG A 254 -18.02 -7.48 19.33
N ILE A 255 -17.53 -8.71 19.43
CA ILE A 255 -17.45 -9.65 18.32
C ILE A 255 -18.16 -10.93 18.72
N GLN A 256 -19.06 -11.38 17.86
CA GLN A 256 -19.87 -12.58 18.08
C GLN A 256 -19.90 -13.40 16.80
N TYR A 257 -19.89 -14.72 16.96
CA TYR A 257 -20.13 -15.64 15.87
C TYR A 257 -21.31 -16.54 16.23
N ALA A 258 -22.38 -16.46 15.46
CA ALA A 258 -23.58 -17.25 15.65
C ALA A 258 -24.27 -17.53 14.31
N ASP A 259 -24.84 -18.72 14.16
CA ASP A 259 -25.64 -19.11 12.98
C ASP A 259 -24.94 -18.91 11.62
N GLY A 260 -23.60 -19.02 11.56
CA GLY A 260 -22.82 -18.84 10.33
C GLY A 260 -22.46 -17.37 10.00
N GLU A 261 -22.77 -16.44 10.91
CA GLU A 261 -22.52 -15.02 10.74
C GLU A 261 -21.47 -14.53 11.76
N LEU A 262 -20.42 -13.88 11.26
CA LEU A 262 -19.45 -13.16 12.09
C LEU A 262 -19.89 -11.70 12.19
N THR A 263 -20.22 -11.27 13.40
CA THR A 263 -20.74 -9.93 13.69
C THR A 263 -19.75 -9.14 14.52
N ILE A 264 -19.56 -7.86 14.17
CA ILE A 264 -18.81 -6.88 14.95
C ILE A 264 -19.67 -5.65 15.25
N VAL A 265 -19.55 -5.13 16.47
CA VAL A 265 -20.09 -3.83 16.89
C VAL A 265 -19.01 -2.75 16.70
N GLY A 266 -19.33 -1.75 15.89
CA GLY A 266 -18.51 -0.56 15.70
C GLY A 266 -17.31 -0.73 14.76
N PRO A 267 -16.51 0.35 14.58
CA PRO A 267 -15.50 0.43 13.54
C PRO A 267 -14.30 -0.48 13.82
N MET A 268 -13.97 -1.37 12.88
CA MET A 268 -12.82 -2.27 13.02
C MET A 268 -11.49 -1.54 12.74
N SER A 269 -10.52 -1.65 13.66
CA SER A 269 -9.16 -1.14 13.44
C SER A 269 -8.31 -2.16 12.69
N ILE A 270 -7.23 -1.70 12.04
CA ILE A 270 -6.28 -2.58 11.34
C ILE A 270 -5.71 -3.63 12.32
N ALA A 271 -5.32 -3.21 13.52
CA ALA A 271 -4.82 -4.13 14.55
C ALA A 271 -5.85 -5.18 14.97
N LEU A 272 -7.14 -4.84 15.02
CA LEU A 272 -8.20 -5.79 15.33
C LEU A 272 -8.45 -6.75 14.16
N ARG A 273 -8.48 -6.24 12.92
CA ARG A 273 -8.55 -7.06 11.70
C ARG A 273 -7.44 -8.10 11.70
N ASP A 274 -6.20 -7.69 11.94
CA ASP A 274 -5.04 -8.58 11.90
C ASP A 274 -5.07 -9.64 13.01
N LYS A 275 -5.62 -9.30 14.19
CA LYS A 275 -5.88 -10.27 15.26
C LYS A 275 -6.91 -11.32 14.84
N ILE A 276 -8.04 -10.92 14.27
CA ILE A 276 -9.09 -11.84 13.80
C ILE A 276 -8.56 -12.73 12.67
N ALA A 277 -7.87 -12.14 11.69
CA ALA A 277 -7.36 -12.85 10.51
C ALA A 277 -6.25 -13.86 10.85
N ASN A 278 -5.38 -13.54 11.83
CA ASN A 278 -4.19 -14.34 12.11
C ASN A 278 -4.22 -14.98 13.49
N LEU A 279 -4.26 -14.16 14.55
CA LEU A 279 -4.04 -14.62 15.92
C LEU A 279 -5.18 -15.54 16.40
N TRP A 280 -6.41 -15.15 16.10
CA TRP A 280 -7.61 -15.84 16.57
C TRP A 280 -8.03 -16.98 15.66
N ALA A 281 -7.57 -16.96 14.41
CA ALA A 281 -7.86 -17.97 13.39
C ALA A 281 -7.17 -19.33 13.66
N GLY A 282 -6.19 -19.36 14.57
CA GLY A 282 -5.46 -20.58 14.92
C GLY A 282 -4.43 -21.04 13.87
N PHE A 283 -4.11 -20.20 12.89
CA PHE A 283 -3.04 -20.49 11.92
C PHE A 283 -1.66 -20.40 12.58
N LEU A 284 -1.06 -21.56 12.83
CA LEU A 284 0.23 -21.66 13.50
C LEU A 284 1.38 -21.11 12.63
N PRO A 285 2.40 -20.50 13.25
CA PRO A 285 3.63 -20.13 12.56
C PRO A 285 4.40 -21.40 12.11
N ALA A 286 5.09 -21.29 10.98
CA ALA A 286 5.87 -22.36 10.37
C ALA A 286 7.21 -22.52 11.10
N LEU A 287 7.25 -23.31 12.16
CA LEU A 287 8.50 -23.62 12.89
C LEU A 287 9.35 -24.68 12.17
N PRO A 288 10.69 -24.60 12.22
CA PRO A 288 11.57 -25.63 11.68
C PRO A 288 11.21 -27.01 12.23
N LEU A 289 11.10 -27.99 11.33
CA LEU A 289 10.76 -29.35 11.73
C LEU A 289 12.03 -30.15 12.04
N THR A 290 11.95 -31.00 13.07
CA THR A 290 12.96 -32.00 13.39
C THR A 290 12.96 -33.14 12.36
N ASP A 291 14.03 -33.93 12.30
CA ASP A 291 14.12 -35.09 11.39
C ASP A 291 12.92 -36.03 11.52
N ALA A 292 12.51 -36.32 12.76
CA ALA A 292 11.36 -37.18 13.04
C ALA A 292 10.04 -36.59 12.51
N GLN A 293 9.85 -35.27 12.63
CA GLN A 293 8.65 -34.59 12.12
C GLN A 293 8.66 -34.49 10.60
N ILE A 294 9.82 -34.38 9.97
CA ILE A 294 9.95 -34.41 8.51
C ILE A 294 9.62 -35.81 7.98
N GLU A 295 10.13 -36.86 8.62
CA GLU A 295 9.80 -38.25 8.28
C GLU A 295 8.30 -38.54 8.46
N GLU A 296 7.69 -38.05 9.54
CA GLU A 296 6.25 -38.17 9.78
C GLU A 296 5.44 -37.43 8.70
N PHE A 297 5.83 -36.19 8.38
CA PHE A 297 5.17 -35.40 7.34
C PHE A 297 5.29 -36.07 5.95
N GLN A 298 6.47 -36.60 5.62
CA GLN A 298 6.68 -37.33 4.37
C GLN A 298 5.79 -38.57 4.33
N THR A 299 5.75 -39.35 5.42
CA THR A 299 4.90 -40.54 5.52
C THR A 299 3.44 -40.17 5.31
N GLU A 300 2.95 -39.11 5.96
CA GLU A 300 1.57 -38.64 5.81
C GLU A 300 1.26 -38.25 4.36
N LEU A 301 2.20 -37.59 3.67
CA LEU A 301 2.06 -37.19 2.28
C LEU A 301 2.07 -38.39 1.33
N GLU A 302 2.92 -39.38 1.58
CA GLU A 302 3.01 -40.61 0.77
C GLU A 302 1.83 -41.55 1.00
N GLU A 303 1.24 -41.58 2.19
CA GLU A 303 -0.02 -42.32 2.46
C GLU A 303 -1.19 -41.82 1.60
N ARG A 304 -1.14 -40.57 1.15
CA ARG A 304 -2.17 -39.91 0.30
C ARG A 304 -1.90 -40.06 -1.20
N GLY A 305 -0.83 -40.75 -1.61
CA GLY A 305 -0.47 -40.78 -3.02
C GLY A 305 0.70 -41.69 -3.37
N PRO A 306 1.33 -41.48 -4.54
CA PRO A 306 2.57 -42.16 -4.88
C PRO A 306 3.72 -41.67 -3.98
N GLU A 307 4.70 -42.55 -3.77
CA GLU A 307 5.97 -42.21 -3.13
C GLU A 307 6.67 -41.05 -3.86
N LEU A 308 7.34 -40.20 -3.09
CA LEU A 308 8.10 -39.08 -3.64
C LEU A 308 9.38 -39.58 -4.31
N ASN A 309 9.74 -38.97 -5.43
CA ASN A 309 11.03 -39.23 -6.06
C ASN A 309 12.19 -38.53 -5.31
N GLU A 310 13.44 -38.88 -5.64
CA GLU A 310 14.63 -38.32 -4.97
C GLU A 310 14.70 -36.78 -5.01
N GLU A 311 14.34 -36.15 -6.15
CA GLU A 311 14.32 -34.68 -6.28
C GLU A 311 13.20 -34.05 -5.44
N GLN A 312 12.05 -34.71 -5.32
CA GLN A 312 10.93 -34.28 -4.49
C GLN A 312 11.27 -34.36 -2.99
N VAL A 313 11.97 -35.42 -2.56
CA VAL A 313 12.45 -35.55 -1.19
C VAL A 313 13.46 -34.45 -0.85
N GLU A 314 14.37 -34.11 -1.76
CA GLU A 314 15.32 -33.00 -1.56
C GLU A 314 14.61 -31.65 -1.40
N VAL A 315 13.59 -31.38 -2.22
CA VAL A 315 12.78 -30.15 -2.11
C VAL A 315 11.99 -30.11 -0.79
N LEU A 316 11.42 -31.25 -0.38
CA LEU A 316 10.69 -31.39 0.88
C LEU A 316 11.60 -31.07 2.07
N ASP A 317 12.78 -31.68 2.13
CA ASP A 317 13.77 -31.48 3.18
C ASP A 317 14.22 -30.01 3.23
N GLN A 318 14.54 -29.42 2.07
CA GLN A 318 14.97 -28.03 1.98
C GLN A 318 13.92 -27.06 2.54
N ILE A 319 12.65 -27.22 2.17
CA ILE A 319 11.59 -26.29 2.57
C ILE A 319 11.22 -26.48 4.05
N LEU A 320 11.10 -27.72 4.53
CA LEU A 320 10.64 -27.99 5.90
C LEU A 320 11.70 -27.67 6.97
N ARG A 321 12.99 -27.67 6.61
CA ARG A 321 14.10 -27.27 7.49
C ARG A 321 14.40 -25.78 7.50
N THR A 322 13.82 -25.02 6.56
CA THR A 322 14.14 -23.60 6.43
C THR A 322 13.80 -22.86 7.72
N ASP A 323 14.78 -22.18 8.32
CA ASP A 323 14.55 -21.27 9.44
C ASP A 323 13.78 -20.04 8.93
N PRO A 324 12.54 -19.76 9.41
CA PRO A 324 11.78 -18.57 9.03
C PRO A 324 12.38 -17.27 9.60
N GLY A 325 13.53 -17.34 10.26
CA GLY A 325 14.26 -16.22 10.85
C GLY A 325 14.32 -16.26 12.38
N LEU A 326 13.88 -17.34 13.02
CA LEU A 326 13.84 -17.53 14.48
C LEU A 326 15.23 -17.37 15.12
N SER A 327 16.30 -17.71 14.40
CA SER A 327 17.67 -17.46 14.86
C SER A 327 17.98 -15.97 15.12
N ALA A 328 17.20 -15.04 14.55
CA ALA A 328 17.31 -13.60 14.81
C ALA A 328 16.58 -13.16 16.08
N LEU A 329 15.78 -14.00 16.73
CA LEU A 329 14.97 -13.62 17.89
C LEU A 329 15.81 -13.03 19.06
N PRO A 330 16.95 -13.62 19.47
CA PRO A 330 17.80 -13.00 20.50
C PRO A 330 18.31 -11.61 20.10
N LEU A 331 18.65 -11.41 18.83
CA LEU A 331 19.10 -10.12 18.31
C LEU A 331 17.96 -9.09 18.35
N VAL A 332 16.75 -9.48 17.97
CA VAL A 332 15.55 -8.62 18.02
C VAL A 332 15.27 -8.17 19.46
N ILE A 333 15.34 -9.10 20.42
CA ILE A 333 15.12 -8.80 21.84
C ILE A 333 16.21 -7.89 22.39
N ASN A 334 17.48 -8.19 22.11
CA ASN A 334 18.60 -7.35 22.55
C ASN A 334 18.53 -5.94 21.94
N SER A 335 18.15 -5.84 20.67
CA SER A 335 18.00 -4.55 19.99
C SER A 335 16.88 -3.72 20.62
N ALA A 336 15.75 -4.34 20.98
CA ALA A 336 14.66 -3.68 21.70
C ALA A 336 15.06 -3.24 23.13
N GLY A 337 16.06 -3.89 23.72
CA GLY A 337 16.65 -3.52 25.01
C GLY A 337 17.57 -2.29 24.95
N ILE A 338 17.98 -1.85 23.76
CA ILE A 338 18.81 -0.65 23.56
C ILE A 338 17.89 0.55 23.34
N ARG A 339 17.75 1.39 24.36
CA ARG A 339 16.91 2.59 24.30
C ARG A 339 17.77 3.83 24.05
N PRO A 340 17.42 4.69 23.07
CA PRO A 340 18.12 5.95 22.88
C PRO A 340 17.88 6.89 24.07
N GLY A 341 18.76 7.86 24.26
CA GLY A 341 18.49 8.96 25.18
C GLY A 341 17.25 9.73 24.72
N THR A 342 16.35 10.01 25.64
CA THR A 342 15.16 10.81 25.34
C THR A 342 15.52 12.29 25.29
N PRO A 343 14.92 13.10 24.39
CA PRO A 343 15.08 14.54 24.42
C PRO A 343 14.60 15.09 25.76
N LYS A 344 15.34 16.05 26.33
CA LYS A 344 14.84 16.82 27.48
C LYS A 344 13.74 17.76 27.02
N THR A 345 12.77 18.00 27.87
CA THR A 345 11.79 19.07 27.69
C THR A 345 12.49 20.43 27.71
N ALA A 346 11.92 21.40 27.01
CA ALA A 346 12.38 22.78 27.11
C ALA A 346 12.21 23.33 28.53
N GLY A 347 11.23 22.85 29.29
CA GLY A 347 11.10 23.12 30.73
C GLY A 347 12.36 22.76 31.52
N GLU A 348 12.83 21.52 31.41
CA GLU A 348 14.05 21.05 32.09
C GLU A 348 15.29 21.86 31.68
N LEU A 349 15.41 22.17 30.39
CA LEU A 349 16.52 22.97 29.90
C LEU A 349 16.47 24.42 30.39
N VAL A 350 15.27 24.99 30.60
CA VAL A 350 15.10 26.30 31.24
C VAL A 350 15.53 26.24 32.70
N GLU A 351 15.14 25.21 33.43
CA GLU A 351 15.56 25.02 34.83
C GLU A 351 17.08 24.84 34.98
N GLU A 352 17.71 24.07 34.08
CA GLU A 352 19.16 23.92 34.03
C GLU A 352 19.86 25.24 33.74
N ARG A 353 19.34 26.01 32.78
CA ARG A 353 19.86 27.36 32.46
C ARG A 353 19.74 28.29 33.67
N ASP A 354 18.58 28.30 34.31
CA ASP A 354 18.25 29.22 35.41
C ASP A 354 18.98 28.83 36.71
N SER A 355 19.36 27.55 36.86
CA SER A 355 20.25 27.06 37.93
C SER A 355 21.75 27.30 37.67
N GLY A 356 22.11 27.88 36.52
CA GLY A 356 23.47 28.31 36.20
C GLY A 356 24.31 27.31 35.41
N VAL A 357 23.69 26.29 34.79
CA VAL A 357 24.36 25.37 33.86
C VAL A 357 24.68 26.12 32.55
N LEU A 358 25.97 26.20 32.20
CA LEU A 358 26.45 26.95 31.02
C LEU A 358 26.34 26.17 29.71
N ASP A 359 26.41 24.84 29.76
CA ASP A 359 26.38 23.96 28.61
C ASP A 359 25.19 23.00 28.73
N LEU A 360 24.08 23.36 28.08
CA LEU A 360 22.82 22.62 28.15
C LEU A 360 22.89 21.40 27.24
N VAL A 361 22.79 20.21 27.84
CA VAL A 361 22.73 18.94 27.10
C VAL A 361 21.26 18.62 26.80
N PRO A 362 20.81 18.64 25.53
CA PRO A 362 19.40 18.56 25.16
C PRO A 362 18.79 17.16 25.24
N VAL A 363 19.53 16.19 25.77
CA VAL A 363 19.12 14.79 25.86
C VAL A 363 19.40 14.26 27.25
N HIS A 364 18.49 13.44 27.78
CA HIS A 364 18.80 12.56 28.89
C HIS A 364 19.85 11.56 28.43
N LEU A 365 20.73 11.17 29.36
CA LEU A 365 21.63 10.05 29.12
C LEU A 365 20.80 8.80 28.83
N ALA A 366 21.17 8.07 27.78
CA ALA A 366 20.54 6.80 27.47
C ALA A 366 20.64 5.89 28.70
N PRO A 367 19.52 5.24 29.12
CA PRO A 367 19.59 4.26 30.21
C PRO A 367 20.49 3.10 29.79
N ASP A 368 21.06 2.41 30.78
CA ASP A 368 21.85 1.22 30.50
C ASP A 368 21.01 0.19 29.73
N PRO A 369 21.57 -0.44 28.68
CA PRO A 369 20.84 -1.39 27.86
C PRO A 369 20.47 -2.65 28.65
N VAL A 370 19.24 -3.13 28.46
CA VAL A 370 18.77 -4.39 29.06
C VAL A 370 18.99 -5.50 28.05
N LEU A 371 20.10 -6.24 28.22
CA LEU A 371 20.46 -7.35 27.34
C LEU A 371 20.09 -8.69 27.96
N LEU A 372 19.78 -9.65 27.10
CA LEU A 372 19.57 -11.04 27.48
C LEU A 372 20.83 -11.60 28.13
N ASN A 373 20.63 -12.34 29.21
CA ASN A 373 21.68 -13.14 29.82
C ASN A 373 21.77 -14.52 29.17
N SER A 374 22.85 -15.26 29.43
CA SER A 374 23.07 -16.58 28.82
C SER A 374 21.97 -17.60 29.12
N ALA A 375 21.31 -17.52 30.29
CA ALA A 375 20.20 -18.43 30.62
C ALA A 375 18.96 -18.11 29.79
N GLN A 376 18.66 -16.82 29.58
CA GLN A 376 17.58 -16.38 28.70
C GLN A 376 17.83 -16.78 27.24
N GLU A 377 19.08 -16.66 26.74
CA GLU A 377 19.44 -17.12 25.39
C GLU A 377 19.31 -18.65 25.23
N GLU A 378 19.67 -19.41 26.26
CA GLU A 378 19.52 -20.87 26.29
C GLU A 378 18.03 -21.27 26.31
N THR A 379 17.19 -20.60 27.10
CA THR A 379 15.74 -20.80 27.10
C THR A 379 15.11 -20.50 25.73
N ILE A 380 15.54 -19.42 25.05
CA ILE A 380 15.05 -19.13 23.69
C ILE A 380 15.45 -20.25 22.73
N SER A 381 16.70 -20.73 22.82
CA SER A 381 17.19 -21.81 21.95
C SER A 381 16.40 -23.11 22.20
N SER A 382 16.19 -23.48 23.47
CA SER A 382 15.38 -24.63 23.87
C SER A 382 13.92 -24.51 23.42
N PHE A 383 13.34 -23.31 23.52
CA PHE A 383 11.99 -23.04 23.02
C PHE A 383 11.89 -23.28 21.52
N ILE A 384 12.86 -22.78 20.73
CA ILE A 384 12.91 -22.98 19.27
C ILE A 384 13.07 -24.48 18.95
N GLU A 385 13.96 -25.18 19.64
CA GLU A 385 14.20 -26.62 19.44
C GLU A 385 12.98 -27.48 19.83
N SER A 386 12.23 -27.07 20.85
CA SER A 386 11.04 -27.80 21.31
C SER A 386 9.87 -27.75 20.33
N GLY A 387 9.87 -26.81 19.38
CA GLY A 387 8.73 -26.53 18.51
C GLY A 387 7.50 -25.98 19.24
N SER A 388 7.67 -25.46 20.46
CA SER A 388 6.60 -24.85 21.23
C SER A 388 6.07 -23.58 20.56
N VAL A 389 4.76 -23.33 20.70
CA VAL A 389 4.09 -22.14 20.16
C VAL A 389 3.57 -21.20 21.24
N ASP A 390 3.80 -21.53 22.52
CA ASP A 390 3.31 -20.75 23.66
C ASP A 390 4.27 -19.61 24.01
N ILE A 391 4.04 -18.46 23.37
CA ILE A 391 4.83 -17.25 23.60
C ILE A 391 4.58 -16.64 24.98
N THR A 392 3.39 -16.82 25.55
CA THR A 392 3.09 -16.31 26.89
C THR A 392 3.91 -17.06 27.94
N ALA A 393 4.05 -18.39 27.78
CA ALA A 393 4.94 -19.18 28.61
C ALA A 393 6.41 -18.77 28.42
N LEU A 394 6.86 -18.57 27.18
CA LEU A 394 8.23 -18.10 26.89
C LEU A 394 8.52 -16.77 27.60
N VAL A 395 7.66 -15.77 27.43
CA VAL A 395 7.86 -14.45 28.07
C VAL A 395 7.92 -14.58 29.59
N SER A 396 7.02 -15.36 30.19
CA SER A 396 6.99 -15.58 31.64
C SER A 396 8.26 -16.27 32.14
N GLU A 397 8.79 -17.24 31.39
CA GLU A 397 10.04 -17.91 31.72
C GLU A 397 11.23 -16.95 31.62
N LEU A 398 11.31 -16.15 30.56
CA LEU A 398 12.38 -15.16 30.37
C LEU A 398 12.40 -14.09 31.48
N GLU A 399 11.23 -13.63 31.92
CA GLU A 399 11.09 -12.72 33.07
C GLU A 399 11.58 -13.33 34.38
N SER A 400 11.40 -14.65 34.56
CA SER A 400 11.88 -15.34 35.76
C SER A 400 13.41 -15.48 35.80
N LEU A 401 14.06 -15.45 34.63
CA LEU A 401 15.51 -15.63 34.46
C LEU A 401 16.30 -14.31 34.44
N GLY A 402 15.64 -13.17 34.28
CA GLY A 402 16.31 -11.87 34.22
C GLY A 402 15.36 -10.71 33.91
N PRO A 403 15.85 -9.45 33.98
CA PRO A 403 15.06 -8.29 33.63
C PRO A 403 14.65 -8.36 32.15
N LEU A 404 13.38 -8.06 31.88
CA LEU A 404 12.80 -7.98 30.54
C LEU A 404 11.86 -6.77 30.49
N ILE A 405 12.12 -5.82 29.61
CA ILE A 405 11.31 -4.59 29.49
C ILE A 405 10.14 -4.77 28.51
N ASP A 406 9.15 -3.89 28.56
CA ASP A 406 7.93 -4.02 27.77
C ASP A 406 8.18 -3.89 26.26
N GLU A 407 9.17 -3.11 25.85
CA GLU A 407 9.63 -3.02 24.46
C GLU A 407 10.15 -4.37 23.96
N GLN A 408 10.84 -5.13 24.82
CA GLN A 408 11.33 -6.47 24.49
C GLN A 408 10.18 -7.47 24.38
N LYS A 409 9.19 -7.43 25.29
CA LYS A 409 7.99 -8.29 25.22
C LYS A 409 7.17 -8.02 23.96
N THR A 410 7.03 -6.74 23.62
CA THR A 410 6.38 -6.30 22.39
C THR A 410 7.13 -6.78 21.16
N ALA A 411 8.46 -6.70 21.17
CA ALA A 411 9.31 -7.20 20.09
C ALA A 411 9.19 -8.72 19.90
N ILE A 412 9.12 -9.51 20.97
CA ILE A 412 8.88 -10.97 20.92
C ILE A 412 7.54 -11.25 20.23
N THR A 413 6.47 -10.61 20.70
CA THR A 413 5.11 -10.82 20.18
C THR A 413 5.01 -10.37 18.72
N GLY A 414 5.57 -9.21 18.38
CA GLY A 414 5.59 -8.67 17.03
C GLY A 414 6.39 -9.54 16.06
N PHE A 415 7.56 -10.01 16.49
CA PHE A 415 8.38 -10.94 15.72
C PHE A 415 7.63 -12.23 15.43
N TRP A 416 7.02 -12.83 16.46
CA TRP A 416 6.25 -14.06 16.33
C TRP A 416 5.07 -13.93 15.36
N ASN A 417 4.35 -12.81 15.44
CA ASN A 417 3.21 -12.53 14.55
C ASN A 417 3.63 -12.30 13.10
N GLY A 418 4.89 -11.89 12.86
CA GLY A 418 5.46 -11.68 11.53
C GLY A 418 5.98 -12.95 10.83
N LEU A 419 6.02 -14.09 11.52
CA LEU A 419 6.49 -15.35 10.95
C LEU A 419 5.54 -15.88 9.85
N GLU A 420 6.11 -16.57 8.87
CA GLU A 420 5.33 -17.30 7.86
C GLU A 420 4.42 -18.34 8.53
N ARG A 421 3.20 -18.52 8.02
CA ARG A 421 2.24 -19.51 8.52
C ARG A 421 2.48 -20.89 7.93
N GLU A 422 2.18 -21.94 8.68
CA GLU A 422 2.33 -23.33 8.23
C GLU A 422 1.56 -23.60 6.92
N ALA A 423 0.36 -23.03 6.80
CA ALA A 423 -0.45 -23.09 5.58
C ALA A 423 0.31 -22.54 4.35
N THR A 424 0.98 -21.40 4.48
CA THR A 424 1.79 -20.81 3.40
C THR A 424 2.98 -21.70 3.06
N ARG A 425 3.65 -22.28 4.07
CA ARG A 425 4.75 -23.22 3.87
C ARG A 425 4.29 -24.47 3.11
N LYS A 426 3.14 -25.06 3.47
CA LYS A 426 2.55 -26.22 2.76
C LYS A 426 2.24 -25.90 1.30
N LYS A 427 1.69 -24.72 1.02
CA LYS A 427 1.48 -24.24 -0.36
C LYS A 427 2.81 -24.09 -1.11
N ASN A 428 3.82 -23.49 -0.50
CA ASN A 428 5.14 -23.31 -1.09
C ASN A 428 5.79 -24.68 -1.38
N LEU A 429 5.65 -25.63 -0.47
CA LEU A 429 6.08 -27.01 -0.64
C LEU A 429 5.36 -27.68 -1.82
N GLY A 430 4.02 -27.61 -1.89
CA GLY A 430 3.26 -28.15 -3.01
C GLY A 430 3.67 -27.58 -4.37
N ILE A 431 3.95 -26.28 -4.44
CA ILE A 431 4.48 -25.65 -5.66
C ILE A 431 5.89 -26.17 -5.98
N GLY A 432 6.74 -26.34 -4.96
CA GLY A 432 8.09 -26.90 -5.10
C GLY A 432 8.05 -28.32 -5.66
N LEU A 433 7.26 -29.20 -5.04
CA LEU A 433 7.12 -30.60 -5.44
C LEU A 433 6.57 -30.76 -6.86
N LEU A 434 5.56 -29.96 -7.23
CA LEU A 434 4.97 -29.99 -8.59
C LEU A 434 5.92 -29.55 -9.70
N LYS A 435 7.00 -28.81 -9.38
CA LYS A 435 8.02 -28.43 -10.37
C LYS A 435 8.92 -29.61 -10.74
N VAL A 436 9.12 -30.55 -9.82
CA VAL A 436 10.06 -31.68 -9.97
C VAL A 436 9.38 -33.04 -10.13
N GLY A 437 8.08 -33.14 -9.86
CA GLY A 437 7.31 -34.37 -10.09
C GLY A 437 5.79 -34.19 -9.94
N PRO A 438 4.98 -35.14 -10.44
CA PRO A 438 3.54 -35.11 -10.25
C PRO A 438 3.16 -35.40 -8.80
N LEU A 439 2.01 -34.89 -8.36
CA LEU A 439 1.36 -35.22 -7.09
C LEU A 439 -0.05 -35.73 -7.34
N SER A 440 -0.53 -36.66 -6.50
CA SER A 440 -1.93 -37.10 -6.51
C SER A 440 -2.87 -35.95 -6.15
N ARG A 441 -4.17 -36.13 -6.41
CA ARG A 441 -5.19 -35.15 -6.00
C ARG A 441 -5.20 -34.97 -4.48
N ASP A 442 -5.16 -36.07 -3.73
CA ASP A 442 -5.24 -36.05 -2.26
C ASP A 442 -3.98 -35.42 -1.65
N GLN A 443 -2.81 -35.62 -2.25
CA GLN A 443 -1.57 -34.91 -1.89
C GLN A 443 -1.68 -33.40 -2.14
N GLN A 444 -2.26 -32.99 -3.28
CA GLN A 444 -2.49 -31.58 -3.56
C GLN A 444 -3.50 -30.97 -2.60
N GLU A 445 -4.59 -31.67 -2.28
CA GLU A 445 -5.58 -31.20 -1.30
C GLU A 445 -4.92 -30.99 0.08
N PHE A 446 -4.13 -31.95 0.56
CA PHE A 446 -3.38 -31.82 1.82
C PHE A 446 -2.43 -30.61 1.86
N LEU A 447 -1.76 -30.29 0.75
CA LEU A 447 -0.78 -29.20 0.69
C LEU A 447 -1.40 -27.82 0.42
N PHE A 448 -2.51 -27.74 -0.32
CA PHE A 448 -3.06 -26.47 -0.79
C PHE A 448 -4.32 -26.00 -0.05
N VAL A 449 -5.13 -26.92 0.48
CA VAL A 449 -6.39 -26.56 1.18
C VAL A 449 -6.13 -25.64 2.37
N PRO A 450 -5.15 -25.87 3.26
CA PRO A 450 -4.91 -24.97 4.39
C PRO A 450 -4.63 -23.52 3.97
N ALA A 451 -3.89 -23.31 2.88
CA ALA A 451 -3.60 -21.98 2.37
C ALA A 451 -4.83 -21.35 1.69
N ALA A 452 -5.69 -22.16 1.09
CA ALA A 452 -6.95 -21.70 0.52
C ALA A 452 -7.93 -21.27 1.62
N GLU A 453 -8.06 -22.05 2.69
CA GLU A 453 -8.87 -21.72 3.88
C GLU A 453 -8.39 -20.43 4.54
N MET A 454 -7.07 -20.30 4.75
CA MET A 454 -6.47 -19.08 5.28
C MET A 454 -6.75 -17.87 4.38
N TYR A 455 -6.64 -18.03 3.06
CA TYR A 455 -6.95 -16.97 2.11
C TYR A 455 -8.43 -16.59 2.14
N SER A 456 -9.36 -17.56 2.14
CA SER A 456 -10.79 -17.28 2.25
C SER A 456 -11.15 -16.58 3.55
N TRP A 457 -10.50 -16.95 4.66
CA TRP A 457 -10.68 -16.30 5.94
C TRP A 457 -10.17 -14.86 5.93
N ASP A 458 -8.96 -14.61 5.43
CA ASP A 458 -8.41 -13.25 5.33
C ASP A 458 -9.26 -12.34 4.42
N VAL A 459 -9.79 -12.89 3.33
CA VAL A 459 -10.75 -12.19 2.46
C VAL A 459 -12.03 -11.85 3.22
N ALA A 460 -12.64 -12.83 3.92
CA ALA A 460 -13.86 -12.59 4.68
C ALA A 460 -13.65 -11.56 5.80
N VAL A 461 -12.57 -11.67 6.57
CA VAL A 461 -12.22 -10.67 7.60
C VAL A 461 -11.95 -9.30 6.97
N GLY A 462 -11.36 -9.26 5.77
CA GLY A 462 -11.20 -8.04 4.97
C GLY A 462 -12.53 -7.42 4.54
N GLU A 463 -13.50 -8.24 4.12
CA GLU A 463 -14.86 -7.79 3.78
C GLU A 463 -15.57 -7.22 5.01
N LEU A 464 -15.48 -7.90 6.16
CA LEU A 464 -16.01 -7.40 7.43
C LEU A 464 -15.35 -6.09 7.84
N PHE A 465 -14.03 -5.98 7.68
CA PHE A 465 -13.27 -4.77 7.98
C PHE A 465 -13.73 -3.58 7.14
N ILE A 466 -13.91 -3.78 5.83
CA ILE A 466 -14.42 -2.73 4.92
C ILE A 466 -15.88 -2.39 5.25
N ALA A 467 -16.72 -3.39 5.50
CA ALA A 467 -18.13 -3.20 5.80
C ALA A 467 -18.34 -2.45 7.14
N ALA A 468 -17.50 -2.73 8.14
CA ALA A 468 -17.53 -2.05 9.44
C ALA A 468 -16.88 -0.66 9.41
N HIS A 469 -16.21 -0.28 8.32
CA HIS A 469 -15.53 1.00 8.21
C HIS A 469 -16.49 2.12 7.78
N GLN A 470 -16.41 3.26 8.47
CA GLN A 470 -17.11 4.47 8.07
C GLN A 470 -16.33 5.25 7.03
N VAL A 471 -16.71 5.09 5.77
CA VAL A 471 -16.04 5.75 4.66
C VAL A 471 -16.22 7.28 4.74
N LYS A 472 -15.16 7.98 5.12
CA LYS A 472 -15.14 9.46 5.15
C LYS A 472 -15.21 10.09 3.76
N TYR A 473 -14.65 9.43 2.76
CA TYR A 473 -14.59 9.89 1.37
C TYR A 473 -15.19 8.84 0.42
N PRO A 474 -16.53 8.80 0.24
CA PRO A 474 -17.22 7.73 -0.50
C PRO A 474 -16.82 7.58 -1.98
N TRP A 475 -16.13 8.58 -2.52
CA TRP A 475 -15.71 8.65 -3.93
C TRP A 475 -14.22 8.30 -4.13
N SER A 476 -13.52 7.95 -3.06
CA SER A 476 -12.13 7.48 -3.06
C SER A 476 -12.11 6.01 -2.64
N GLY A 477 -11.41 5.15 -3.38
CA GLY A 477 -11.37 3.71 -3.14
C GLY A 477 -10.41 3.01 -4.09
N GLU A 478 -10.16 1.72 -3.87
CA GLU A 478 -9.23 0.95 -4.70
C GLU A 478 -9.71 0.86 -6.15
N PHE A 479 -8.89 1.28 -7.12
CA PHE A 479 -9.30 1.38 -8.53
C PHE A 479 -9.71 0.04 -9.16
N SER A 480 -9.25 -1.08 -8.59
CA SER A 480 -9.56 -2.46 -8.96
C SER A 480 -10.85 -2.99 -8.34
N ALA A 481 -11.40 -2.34 -7.31
CA ALA A 481 -12.58 -2.81 -6.60
C ALA A 481 -13.80 -2.88 -7.52
N GLN A 482 -14.42 -4.05 -7.61
CA GLN A 482 -15.57 -4.29 -8.47
C GLN A 482 -16.76 -3.44 -8.04
N GLY A 483 -17.41 -2.76 -8.99
CA GLY A 483 -18.56 -1.88 -8.72
C GLY A 483 -18.22 -0.41 -8.48
N ASN A 484 -16.93 -0.04 -8.34
CA ASN A 484 -16.54 1.36 -8.29
C ASN A 484 -16.75 2.04 -9.68
N PRO A 485 -16.91 3.39 -9.75
CA PRO A 485 -17.13 4.10 -11.01
C PRO A 485 -15.98 4.01 -12.03
N PHE A 486 -14.74 3.84 -11.57
CA PHE A 486 -13.56 3.72 -12.43
C PHE A 486 -13.50 2.37 -13.13
N TRP A 487 -13.67 1.28 -12.38
CA TRP A 487 -13.85 -0.09 -12.86
C TRP A 487 -15.02 -0.15 -13.85
N TRP A 488 -16.16 0.45 -13.52
CA TRP A 488 -17.30 0.52 -14.44
C TRP A 488 -16.95 1.25 -15.74
N THR A 489 -16.25 2.38 -15.64
CA THR A 489 -15.82 3.14 -16.83
C THR A 489 -14.79 2.36 -17.65
N TYR A 490 -13.86 1.67 -17.01
CA TYR A 490 -12.88 0.84 -17.67
C TYR A 490 -13.55 -0.32 -18.43
N GLU A 491 -14.38 -1.10 -17.74
CA GLU A 491 -15.02 -2.32 -18.26
C GLU A 491 -16.09 -2.00 -19.32
N TYR A 492 -16.90 -0.96 -19.11
CA TYR A 492 -18.06 -0.67 -19.97
C TYR A 492 -17.83 0.48 -20.95
N VAL A 493 -16.75 1.26 -20.82
CA VAL A 493 -16.42 2.35 -21.75
C VAL A 493 -15.09 2.08 -22.46
N LEU A 494 -13.99 1.96 -21.72
CA LEU A 494 -12.66 1.87 -22.33
C LEU A 494 -12.44 0.54 -23.07
N GLN A 495 -12.72 -0.59 -22.42
CA GLN A 495 -12.50 -1.93 -22.97
C GLN A 495 -13.33 -2.20 -24.24
N PRO A 496 -14.63 -1.83 -24.33
CA PRO A 496 -15.38 -1.95 -25.56
C PRO A 496 -14.83 -1.05 -26.67
N LEU A 497 -14.47 0.20 -26.37
CA LEU A 497 -13.87 1.12 -27.35
C LEU A 497 -12.54 0.58 -27.90
N MET A 498 -11.67 0.05 -27.04
CA MET A 498 -10.43 -0.61 -27.47
C MET A 498 -10.74 -1.82 -28.36
N THR A 499 -11.69 -2.66 -27.95
CA THR A 499 -12.10 -3.85 -28.70
C THR A 499 -12.65 -3.49 -30.09
N THR A 500 -13.45 -2.42 -30.21
CA THR A 500 -13.92 -1.94 -31.51
C THR A 500 -12.79 -1.46 -32.41
N THR A 501 -11.79 -0.77 -31.84
CA THR A 501 -10.61 -0.31 -32.58
C THR A 501 -9.79 -1.49 -33.11
N PHE A 502 -9.55 -2.51 -32.28
CA PHE A 502 -8.87 -3.73 -32.71
C PHE A 502 -9.67 -4.53 -33.75
N ALA A 503 -10.99 -4.61 -33.60
CA ALA A 503 -11.85 -5.27 -34.58
C ALA A 503 -11.82 -4.56 -35.95
N LEU A 504 -11.91 -3.23 -35.96
CA LEU A 504 -11.79 -2.41 -37.17
C LEU A 504 -10.41 -2.57 -37.81
N LEU A 505 -9.34 -2.53 -37.01
CA LEU A 505 -7.97 -2.71 -37.49
C LEU A 505 -7.79 -4.10 -38.11
N ALA A 506 -8.30 -5.16 -37.48
CA ALA A 506 -8.29 -6.50 -38.05
C ALA A 506 -9.03 -6.57 -39.39
N PHE A 507 -10.23 -5.96 -39.50
CA PHE A 507 -10.99 -5.91 -40.74
C PHE A 507 -10.24 -5.14 -41.85
N TYR A 508 -9.68 -3.97 -41.55
CA TYR A 508 -8.95 -3.16 -42.53
C TYR A 508 -7.64 -3.82 -42.95
N VAL A 509 -6.91 -4.44 -42.02
CA VAL A 509 -5.70 -5.20 -42.33
C VAL A 509 -6.04 -6.40 -43.21
N ALA A 510 -7.09 -7.16 -42.87
CA ALA A 510 -7.55 -8.29 -43.69
C ALA A 510 -8.00 -7.84 -45.09
N SER A 511 -8.74 -6.73 -45.20
CA SER A 511 -9.20 -6.15 -46.46
C SER A 511 -8.05 -5.58 -47.30
N ALA A 512 -7.09 -4.90 -46.68
CA ALA A 512 -5.89 -4.40 -47.33
C ALA A 512 -4.99 -5.55 -47.81
N ALA A 513 -4.79 -6.56 -46.97
CA ALA A 513 -4.08 -7.79 -47.31
C ALA A 513 -4.77 -8.48 -48.50
N PHE A 514 -6.07 -8.72 -48.45
CA PHE A 514 -6.81 -9.36 -49.54
C PHE A 514 -6.73 -8.56 -50.86
N ARG A 515 -6.79 -7.22 -50.80
CA ARG A 515 -6.63 -6.36 -51.99
C ARG A 515 -5.19 -6.29 -52.51
N ALA A 516 -4.19 -6.34 -51.64
CA ALA A 516 -2.77 -6.33 -52.00
C ALA A 516 -2.28 -7.71 -52.48
N PHE A 517 -2.88 -8.80 -51.98
CA PHE A 517 -2.53 -10.18 -52.30
C PHE A 517 -3.29 -10.70 -53.52
N ARG A 518 -2.97 -10.18 -54.70
CA ARG A 518 -3.03 -11.02 -55.91
C ARG A 518 -1.74 -11.85 -55.91
N ALA A 519 -1.77 -13.05 -55.30
CA ALA A 519 -0.59 -13.86 -55.03
C ALA A 519 0.30 -14.04 -56.28
N LYS A 520 1.47 -13.39 -56.29
CA LYS A 520 2.41 -13.40 -57.42
C LYS A 520 3.87 -13.63 -57.00
N ASN A 521 4.19 -13.64 -55.72
CA ASN A 521 5.53 -13.91 -55.18
C ASN A 521 5.50 -14.84 -53.94
N LEU A 522 6.61 -15.52 -53.69
CA LEU A 522 6.74 -16.56 -52.66
C LEU A 522 6.57 -16.00 -51.24
N GLU A 523 7.03 -14.78 -51.00
CA GLU A 523 6.91 -14.06 -49.73
C GLU A 523 5.45 -13.79 -49.34
N ALA A 524 4.62 -13.36 -50.30
CA ALA A 524 3.20 -13.15 -50.08
C ALA A 524 2.47 -14.45 -49.75
N THR A 525 2.82 -15.55 -50.42
CA THR A 525 2.23 -16.87 -50.17
C THR A 525 2.58 -17.37 -48.77
N LEU A 526 3.82 -17.19 -48.33
CA LEU A 526 4.26 -17.58 -47.00
C LEU A 526 3.52 -16.78 -45.93
N LEU A 527 3.46 -15.45 -46.07
CA LEU A 527 2.73 -14.57 -45.14
C LEU A 527 1.25 -14.93 -45.07
N LEU A 528 0.59 -15.11 -46.22
CA LEU A 528 -0.82 -15.47 -46.30
C LEU A 528 -1.09 -16.85 -45.67
N GLY A 529 -0.22 -17.83 -45.93
CA GLY A 529 -0.32 -19.17 -45.33
C GLY A 529 -0.19 -19.13 -43.81
N THR A 530 0.80 -18.41 -43.29
CA THR A 530 0.99 -18.25 -41.83
C THR A 530 -0.19 -17.51 -41.19
N ALA A 531 -0.69 -16.44 -41.80
CA ALA A 531 -1.85 -15.70 -41.31
C ALA A 531 -3.12 -16.55 -41.29
N PHE A 532 -3.34 -17.37 -42.33
CA PHE A 532 -4.47 -18.29 -42.41
C PHE A 532 -4.42 -19.35 -41.29
N ILE A 533 -3.26 -19.99 -41.07
CA ILE A 533 -3.08 -20.98 -39.99
C ILE A 533 -3.39 -20.36 -38.63
N VAL A 534 -2.82 -19.18 -38.35
CA VAL A 534 -3.01 -18.46 -37.09
C VAL A 534 -4.47 -18.07 -36.86
N LEU A 535 -5.13 -17.50 -37.86
CA LEU A 535 -6.53 -17.09 -37.75
C LEU A 535 -7.43 -18.30 -37.54
N LEU A 536 -7.19 -19.39 -38.27
CA LEU A 536 -7.96 -20.61 -38.16
C LEU A 536 -7.78 -21.27 -36.78
N GLY A 537 -6.56 -21.31 -36.24
CA GLY A 537 -6.28 -21.87 -34.91
C GLY A 537 -6.79 -21.06 -33.73
N ARG A 538 -7.17 -19.80 -33.94
CA ARG A 538 -7.87 -18.96 -32.94
C ARG A 538 -9.39 -19.15 -32.96
N THR A 539 -9.93 -19.89 -33.92
CA THR A 539 -11.37 -20.20 -34.01
C THR A 539 -11.67 -21.62 -33.54
N TYR A 540 -12.90 -21.85 -33.04
CA TYR A 540 -13.38 -23.18 -32.68
C TYR A 540 -13.26 -24.19 -33.84
N LEU A 541 -13.44 -23.72 -35.08
CA LEU A 541 -13.34 -24.55 -36.29
C LEU A 541 -11.93 -25.14 -36.47
N GLY A 542 -10.87 -24.38 -36.17
CA GLY A 542 -9.50 -24.87 -36.27
C GLY A 542 -9.22 -26.04 -35.33
N THR A 543 -9.66 -25.93 -34.07
CA THR A 543 -9.51 -27.00 -33.08
C THR A 543 -10.34 -28.23 -33.45
N ALA A 544 -11.60 -28.05 -33.83
CA ALA A 544 -12.49 -29.15 -34.19
C ALA A 544 -11.96 -29.98 -35.38
N MET A 545 -11.31 -29.34 -36.35
CA MET A 545 -10.75 -30.02 -37.53
C MET A 545 -9.48 -30.82 -37.28
N THR A 546 -8.75 -30.58 -36.19
CA THR A 546 -7.50 -31.29 -35.89
C THR A 546 -7.49 -32.03 -34.56
N VAL A 547 -8.61 -32.05 -33.84
CA VAL A 547 -8.74 -32.77 -32.56
C VAL A 547 -8.54 -34.28 -32.70
N TRP A 548 -8.80 -34.84 -33.88
CA TRP A 548 -8.62 -36.26 -34.19
C TRP A 548 -7.15 -36.66 -34.35
N ILE A 549 -6.21 -35.70 -34.39
CA ILE A 549 -4.77 -35.98 -34.47
C ILE A 549 -4.27 -36.42 -33.09
N PRO A 550 -3.62 -37.60 -32.97
CA PRO A 550 -3.08 -38.09 -31.71
C PRO A 550 -2.07 -37.13 -31.06
N GLU A 551 -2.01 -37.13 -29.73
CA GLU A 551 -1.23 -36.18 -28.93
C GLU A 551 0.29 -36.21 -29.20
N GLN A 552 0.82 -37.38 -29.58
CA GLN A 552 2.21 -37.56 -30.02
C GLN A 552 2.58 -36.75 -31.28
N TYR A 553 1.58 -36.30 -32.05
CA TYR A 553 1.73 -35.42 -33.21
C TYR A 553 1.03 -34.07 -33.00
N SER A 554 0.92 -33.64 -31.73
CA SER A 554 0.27 -32.38 -31.33
C SER A 554 0.79 -31.15 -32.08
N ALA A 555 2.05 -31.15 -32.51
CA ALA A 555 2.65 -30.09 -33.32
C ALA A 555 1.98 -29.88 -34.70
N LEU A 556 1.23 -30.85 -35.22
CA LEU A 556 0.46 -30.73 -36.46
C LEU A 556 -0.97 -30.22 -36.25
N ARG A 557 -1.41 -30.08 -35.00
CA ARG A 557 -2.72 -29.52 -34.69
C ARG A 557 -2.70 -28.00 -34.87
N ILE A 558 -3.73 -27.44 -35.50
CA ILE A 558 -3.74 -26.03 -35.93
C ILE A 558 -3.72 -25.07 -34.72
N ASP A 559 -4.33 -25.46 -33.60
CA ASP A 559 -4.26 -24.74 -32.32
C ASP A 559 -2.82 -24.66 -31.79
N GLN A 560 -2.10 -25.78 -31.77
CA GLN A 560 -0.71 -25.85 -31.30
C GLN A 560 0.29 -25.21 -32.26
N MET A 561 0.08 -25.34 -33.57
CA MET A 561 0.87 -24.63 -34.60
C MET A 561 0.76 -23.12 -34.43
N THR A 562 -0.44 -22.62 -34.12
CA THR A 562 -0.67 -21.19 -33.84
C THR A 562 0.12 -20.75 -32.62
N VAL A 563 0.09 -21.54 -31.53
CA VAL A 563 0.89 -21.27 -30.33
C VAL A 563 2.38 -21.28 -30.65
N TYR A 564 2.87 -22.23 -31.45
CA TYR A 564 4.28 -22.32 -31.83
C TYR A 564 4.74 -21.11 -32.67
N ILE A 565 3.95 -20.73 -33.68
CA ILE A 565 4.20 -19.54 -34.52
C ILE A 565 4.24 -18.28 -33.65
N MET A 566 3.31 -18.14 -32.71
CA MET A 566 3.26 -16.98 -31.81
C MET A 566 4.42 -16.97 -30.81
N LYS A 567 4.68 -18.10 -30.15
CA LYS A 567 5.67 -18.18 -29.08
C LYS A 567 7.09 -17.96 -29.60
N ILE A 568 7.43 -18.49 -30.77
CA ILE A 568 8.80 -18.45 -31.29
C ILE A 568 8.98 -17.30 -32.28
N PHE A 569 8.25 -17.32 -33.40
CA PHE A 569 8.48 -16.38 -34.49
C PHE A 569 7.91 -14.99 -34.22
N ASN A 570 6.68 -14.90 -33.69
CA ASN A 570 6.10 -13.60 -33.35
C ASN A 570 6.88 -12.94 -32.20
N THR A 571 7.23 -13.68 -31.14
CA THR A 571 8.09 -13.16 -30.07
C THR A 571 9.46 -12.70 -30.56
N ALA A 572 10.13 -13.48 -31.43
CA ALA A 572 11.42 -13.09 -32.01
C ALA A 572 11.28 -11.82 -32.88
N GLY A 573 10.22 -11.75 -33.70
CA GLY A 573 9.90 -10.58 -34.51
C GLY A 573 9.61 -9.34 -33.66
N ASN A 574 8.76 -9.45 -32.63
CA ASN A 574 8.47 -8.35 -31.71
C ASN A 574 9.72 -7.87 -30.98
N ARG A 575 10.61 -8.78 -30.56
CA ARG A 575 11.90 -8.39 -29.96
C ARG A 575 12.77 -7.64 -30.96
N ALA A 576 12.89 -8.11 -32.20
CA ALA A 576 13.64 -7.42 -33.25
C ALA A 576 13.06 -6.04 -33.57
N ILE A 577 11.73 -5.92 -33.67
CA ILE A 577 11.02 -4.66 -33.87
C ILE A 577 11.23 -3.72 -32.69
N MET A 578 11.05 -4.19 -31.45
CA MET A 578 11.27 -3.38 -30.24
C MET A 578 12.72 -2.90 -30.15
N ILE A 579 13.70 -3.75 -30.45
CA ILE A 579 15.11 -3.36 -30.53
C ILE A 579 15.29 -2.29 -31.60
N GLY A 580 14.71 -2.49 -32.79
CA GLY A 580 14.77 -1.51 -33.88
C GLY A 580 14.11 -0.17 -33.54
N ILE A 581 12.96 -0.18 -32.88
CA ILE A 581 12.26 1.02 -32.39
C ILE A 581 13.09 1.68 -31.30
N ALA A 582 13.62 0.94 -30.33
CA ALA A 582 14.46 1.48 -29.26
C ALA A 582 15.74 2.11 -29.82
N LEU A 583 16.41 1.47 -30.78
CA LEU A 583 17.53 2.05 -31.52
C LEU A 583 17.12 3.26 -32.34
N GLY A 584 15.95 3.24 -32.97
CA GLY A 584 15.39 4.35 -33.72
C GLY A 584 15.10 5.56 -32.82
N ILE A 585 14.49 5.34 -31.67
CA ILE A 585 14.23 6.35 -30.64
C ILE A 585 15.56 6.85 -30.09
N ALA A 586 16.50 5.99 -29.71
CA ALA A 586 17.81 6.38 -29.22
C ALA A 586 18.58 7.21 -30.26
N SER A 587 18.53 6.81 -31.54
CA SER A 587 19.14 7.56 -32.64
C SER A 587 18.45 8.90 -32.87
N THR A 588 17.12 8.96 -32.83
CA THR A 588 16.36 10.20 -33.01
C THR A 588 16.57 11.15 -31.83
N SER A 589 16.51 10.63 -30.59
CA SER A 589 16.85 11.36 -29.37
C SER A 589 18.28 11.87 -29.42
N LEU A 590 19.25 11.08 -29.90
CA LEU A 590 20.63 11.52 -30.07
C LEU A 590 20.75 12.60 -31.15
N LYS A 591 20.07 12.47 -32.29
CA LYS A 591 20.03 13.53 -33.33
C LYS A 591 19.40 14.82 -32.81
N VAL A 592 18.38 14.73 -31.97
CA VAL A 592 17.76 15.88 -31.30
C VAL A 592 18.72 16.48 -30.26
N LEU A 593 19.39 15.65 -29.45
CA LEU A 593 20.41 16.06 -28.46
C LEU A 593 21.62 16.73 -29.10
N LEU A 594 22.05 16.25 -30.27
CA LEU A 594 23.14 16.84 -31.04
C LEU A 594 22.68 18.02 -31.92
N GLY A 595 21.38 18.34 -31.91
CA GLY A 595 20.81 19.46 -32.67
C GLY A 595 20.78 19.25 -34.18
N ILE A 596 20.95 18.02 -34.66
CA ILE A 596 20.96 17.64 -36.07
C ILE A 596 19.53 17.57 -36.62
N ASP A 597 18.58 17.02 -35.86
CA ASP A 597 17.15 16.99 -36.23
C ASP A 597 16.38 18.18 -35.61
N ARG A 598 15.63 18.89 -36.47
CA ARG A 598 14.74 19.98 -36.05
C ARG A 598 13.39 19.36 -35.64
N SER A 599 13.08 19.35 -34.35
CA SER A 599 11.74 18.98 -33.85
C SER A 599 10.65 19.85 -34.51
N TYR A 600 9.47 19.27 -34.75
CA TYR A 600 8.29 19.85 -35.42
C TYR A 600 7.78 21.16 -34.79
N LEU A 601 8.27 21.54 -33.60
CA LEU A 601 7.95 22.78 -32.89
C LEU A 601 8.63 24.04 -33.45
N GLY A 602 9.45 23.92 -34.50
CA GLY A 602 9.96 25.06 -35.25
C GLY A 602 9.36 25.08 -36.65
N SER A 603 8.19 25.71 -36.83
CA SER A 603 7.71 26.05 -38.17
C SER A 603 8.73 26.93 -38.87
N ASN A 604 9.17 26.52 -40.06
CA ASN A 604 9.87 27.41 -40.97
C ASN A 604 8.84 28.42 -41.51
N GLU A 605 8.77 29.60 -40.90
CA GLU A 605 8.47 30.83 -41.63
C GLU A 605 9.78 31.62 -41.70
N ASP A 606 10.49 31.38 -42.80
CA ASP A 606 11.26 32.35 -43.60
C ASP A 606 11.41 31.77 -45.01
#